data_AF-A0A529SZB1-F1
#
_entry.id   AF-A0A529SZB1-F1
#
_cell.length_a   1.000
_cell.length_b   1.000
_cell.length_c   1.000
_cell.angle_alpha   90.00
_cell.angle_beta   90.00
_cell.angle_gamma   90.00
#
_symmetry.space_group_name_H-M   'P 1'
#
loop_
_entity.id
_entity.type
_entity.pdbx_description
1 polymer ?
#
loop_
_entity_poly.entity_id
_entity_poly.type
_entity_poly.pdbx_seq_one_letter_code
_entity_poly.pdbx_strand_id
1 'polypeptide(L)'
;MKLISYNIQYGYGSDGRYDLSRAARLVDGADIIALQEVERHWLRTNEDDQPEILSRLLPGYYCAYGPAFDMDASDKRDGRVVNRRRQFGTMVLSKLPIVWSRLHALPMRRTLRPLNTRNAALECMIRTPAGPVRVLS
;
A
#
# COMPACT_ATOMS: atom_id res chain seq x y z
N MET A 1 -5.74 -16.81 -14.16
CA MET A 1 -5.21 -15.88 -13.15
C MET A 1 -5.99 -14.58 -13.25
N LYS A 2 -6.64 -14.15 -12.17
CA LYS A 2 -7.38 -12.90 -12.06
C LYS A 2 -6.49 -11.84 -11.41
N LEU A 3 -6.30 -10.73 -12.11
CA LEU A 3 -5.49 -9.60 -11.65
C LEU A 3 -6.42 -8.41 -11.44
N ILE A 4 -6.25 -7.70 -10.32
CA ILE A 4 -6.95 -6.44 -10.07
C ILE A 4 -5.90 -5.36 -9.79
N SER A 5 -6.09 -4.19 -10.40
CA SER A 5 -5.44 -2.95 -9.98
C SER A 5 -6.52 -1.98 -9.52
N TYR A 6 -6.34 -1.40 -8.33
CA TYR A 6 -7.32 -0.50 -7.76
C TYR A 6 -6.66 0.61 -6.93
N ASN A 7 -6.87 1.85 -7.35
CA ASN A 7 -6.56 3.01 -6.52
C ASN A 7 -7.69 3.16 -5.49
N ILE A 8 -7.39 2.87 -4.23
CA ILE A 8 -8.39 2.87 -3.16
C ILE A 8 -8.63 4.25 -2.56
N GLN A 9 -7.89 5.27 -3.00
CA GLN A 9 -7.91 6.62 -2.45
C GLN A 9 -7.90 6.59 -0.91
N TYR A 10 -6.91 5.90 -0.33
CA TYR A 10 -6.76 5.64 1.11
C TYR A 10 -8.04 5.13 1.80
N GLY A 11 -8.92 4.42 1.08
CA GLY A 11 -10.20 3.90 1.59
C GLY A 11 -11.39 4.86 1.47
N TYR A 12 -11.20 6.03 0.87
CA TYR A 12 -12.24 7.05 0.75
C TYR A 12 -13.12 6.82 -0.48
N GLY A 13 -14.44 6.76 -0.26
CA GLY A 13 -15.41 6.54 -1.32
C GLY A 13 -15.97 7.83 -1.91
N SER A 14 -16.63 7.70 -3.06
CA SER A 14 -17.42 8.78 -3.67
C SER A 14 -18.61 9.22 -2.80
N ASP A 15 -18.98 8.41 -1.80
CA ASP A 15 -19.96 8.71 -0.76
C ASP A 15 -19.39 9.59 0.37
N GLY A 16 -18.12 10.00 0.26
CA GLY A 16 -17.44 10.81 1.26
C GLY A 16 -17.09 10.06 2.54
N ARG A 17 -17.07 8.72 2.51
CA ARG A 17 -16.81 7.89 3.69
C ARG A 17 -15.51 7.11 3.55
N TYR A 18 -14.72 7.12 4.61
CA TYR A 18 -13.57 6.24 4.78
C TYR A 18 -14.03 4.84 5.22
N ASP A 19 -13.80 3.82 4.38
CA ASP A 19 -14.12 2.42 4.65
C ASP A 19 -13.15 1.49 3.88
N LEU A 20 -12.11 1.00 4.54
CA LEU A 20 -11.18 0.01 3.97
C LEU A 20 -11.81 -1.36 3.75
N SER A 21 -12.83 -1.72 4.54
CA SER A 21 -13.52 -3.01 4.39
C SER A 21 -14.28 -3.06 3.07
N ARG A 22 -14.81 -1.92 2.59
CA ARG A 22 -15.38 -1.82 1.24
C ARG A 22 -14.34 -2.09 0.16
N ALA A 23 -13.17 -1.49 0.26
CA ALA A 23 -12.10 -1.73 -0.72
C ALA A 23 -11.68 -3.21 -0.72
N ALA A 24 -11.45 -3.80 0.45
CA ALA A 24 -11.11 -5.22 0.58
C ALA A 24 -12.16 -6.14 -0.04
N ARG A 25 -13.45 -5.93 0.25
CA ARG A 25 -14.55 -6.73 -0.33
C ARG A 25 -14.61 -6.68 -1.86
N LEU A 26 -14.25 -5.55 -2.48
CA LEU A 26 -14.28 -5.37 -3.93
C LEU A 26 -13.16 -6.12 -4.65
N VAL A 27 -12.01 -6.29 -4.00
CA VAL A 27 -10.82 -6.90 -4.60
C VAL A 27 -10.63 -8.37 -4.21
N ASP A 28 -11.31 -8.83 -3.15
CA ASP A 28 -11.26 -10.21 -2.71
C ASP A 28 -11.70 -11.17 -3.84
N GLY A 29 -11.07 -12.33 -3.87
CA GLY A 29 -11.24 -13.34 -4.92
C GLY A 29 -10.21 -13.27 -6.04
N ALA A 30 -9.54 -12.14 -6.28
CA ALA A 30 -8.44 -12.05 -7.24
C ALA A 30 -7.22 -12.90 -6.82
N ASP A 31 -6.40 -13.31 -7.77
CA ASP A 31 -5.17 -14.05 -7.49
C ASP A 31 -4.02 -13.09 -7.09
N ILE A 32 -3.99 -11.91 -7.69
CA ILE A 32 -3.05 -10.84 -7.39
C ILE A 32 -3.80 -9.50 -7.44
N ILE A 33 -3.55 -8.65 -6.43
CA ILE A 33 -4.17 -7.35 -6.25
C ILE A 33 -3.05 -6.32 -6.14
N ALA A 34 -3.14 -5.25 -6.93
CA ALA A 34 -2.28 -4.08 -6.88
C ALA A 34 -3.11 -2.89 -6.38
N LEU A 35 -2.82 -2.40 -5.17
CA LEU A 35 -3.52 -1.29 -4.55
C LEU A 35 -2.66 -0.02 -4.57
N GLN A 36 -3.20 1.07 -5.10
CA GLN A 36 -2.56 2.38 -5.04
C GLN A 36 -3.24 3.28 -4.00
N GLU A 37 -2.50 4.30 -3.55
CA GLU A 37 -2.92 5.24 -2.50
C GLU A 37 -3.22 4.57 -1.16
N VAL A 38 -2.40 3.58 -0.79
CA VAL A 38 -2.43 2.96 0.53
C VAL A 38 -1.55 3.78 1.48
N GLU A 39 -2.09 4.12 2.66
CA GLU A 39 -1.40 4.99 3.59
C GLU A 39 -1.23 4.39 4.99
N ARG A 40 -0.37 4.99 5.80
CA ARG A 40 -0.13 4.57 7.18
C ARG A 40 0.03 5.81 8.04
N HIS A 41 -0.72 5.87 9.14
CA HIS A 41 -0.60 6.86 10.20
C HIS A 41 -0.84 8.32 9.76
N TRP A 42 -1.81 8.55 8.87
CA TRP A 42 -2.26 9.90 8.51
C TRP A 42 -3.49 10.31 9.33
N LEU A 43 -3.52 11.57 9.79
CA LEU A 43 -4.62 12.10 10.60
C LEU A 43 -6.00 11.96 9.91
N ARG A 44 -6.05 12.09 8.58
CA ARG A 44 -7.30 11.97 7.80
C ARG A 44 -7.93 10.57 7.81
N THR A 45 -7.17 9.55 8.22
CA THR A 45 -7.60 8.15 8.28
C THR A 45 -7.46 7.60 9.70
N ASN A 46 -7.74 8.44 10.71
CA ASN A 46 -7.63 8.08 12.13
C ASN A 46 -6.23 7.57 12.53
N GLU A 47 -5.22 7.93 11.75
CA GLU A 47 -3.86 7.40 11.86
C GLU A 47 -3.78 5.87 11.77
N ASP A 48 -4.64 5.25 10.96
CA ASP A 48 -4.66 3.80 10.75
C ASP A 48 -3.37 3.28 10.07
N ASP A 49 -2.98 2.05 10.40
CA ASP A 49 -2.00 1.27 9.63
C ASP A 49 -2.76 0.47 8.55
N GLN A 50 -3.06 1.11 7.42
CA GLN A 50 -3.88 0.48 6.38
C GLN A 50 -3.28 -0.81 5.82
N PRO A 51 -1.96 -0.95 5.58
CA PRO A 51 -1.36 -2.23 5.20
C PRO A 51 -1.69 -3.36 6.18
N GLU A 52 -1.64 -3.09 7.49
CA GLU A 52 -1.97 -4.07 8.53
C GLU A 52 -3.48 -4.35 8.61
N ILE A 53 -4.32 -3.34 8.42
CA ILE A 53 -5.78 -3.54 8.39
C ILE A 53 -6.19 -4.36 7.15
N LEU A 54 -5.64 -4.03 5.98
CA LEU A 54 -5.90 -4.74 4.73
C LEU A 54 -5.41 -6.19 4.78
N SER A 55 -4.26 -6.47 5.40
CA SER A 55 -3.76 -7.84 5.59
C SER A 55 -4.71 -8.67 6.47
N ARG A 56 -5.30 -8.07 7.51
CA ARG A 56 -6.32 -8.72 8.36
C ARG A 56 -7.65 -8.95 7.64
N LEU A 57 -8.06 -8.00 6.79
CA LEU A 57 -9.29 -8.11 6.00
C LEU A 57 -9.16 -9.13 4.85
N LEU A 58 -7.94 -9.39 4.39
CA LEU A 58 -7.60 -10.32 3.30
C LEU A 58 -6.61 -11.39 3.79
N PRO A 59 -6.99 -12.24 4.78
CA PRO A 59 -6.06 -13.12 5.47
C PRO A 59 -5.47 -14.24 4.60
N GLY A 60 -6.07 -14.50 3.43
CA GLY A 60 -5.58 -15.48 2.46
C GLY A 60 -4.48 -14.97 1.52
N TYR A 61 -3.95 -13.76 1.75
CA TYR A 61 -3.00 -13.11 0.86
C TYR A 61 -1.65 -12.83 1.52
N TYR A 62 -0.57 -13.11 0.81
CA TYR A 62 0.75 -12.56 1.05
C TYR A 62 0.76 -11.08 0.66
N CYS A 63 1.38 -10.23 1.47
CA CYS A 63 1.34 -8.77 1.29
C CYS A 63 2.74 -8.19 1.18
N ALA A 64 2.90 -7.18 0.32
CA ALA A 64 4.07 -6.32 0.27
C ALA A 64 3.61 -4.86 0.17
N TYR A 65 4.12 -3.99 1.05
CA TYR A 65 3.84 -2.56 1.05
C TYR A 65 5.09 -1.76 0.69
N GLY A 66 4.96 -0.82 -0.24
CA GLY A 66 6.03 -0.01 -0.78
C GLY A 66 5.72 1.49 -0.66
N PRO A 67 6.12 2.15 0.45
CA PRO A 67 5.86 3.57 0.65
C PRO A 67 6.81 4.44 -0.18
N ALA A 68 6.27 5.18 -1.15
CA ALA A 68 7.03 6.12 -1.97
C ALA A 68 7.31 7.44 -1.22
N PHE A 69 6.45 7.75 -0.24
CA PHE A 69 6.56 8.90 0.63
C PHE A 69 6.59 8.42 2.08
N ASP A 70 7.65 8.80 2.80
CA ASP A 70 7.94 8.30 4.14
C ASP A 70 8.42 9.44 5.04
N MET A 71 7.63 9.79 6.05
CA MET A 71 7.88 10.88 6.99
C MET A 71 7.96 10.38 8.43
N ASP A 72 8.64 11.16 9.28
CA ASP A 72 8.58 10.96 10.71
C ASP A 72 7.15 11.21 11.25
N ALA A 73 6.75 10.35 12.18
CA ALA A 73 5.54 10.50 12.99
C ALA A 73 5.82 10.06 14.44
N SER A 74 7.08 10.16 14.86
CA SER A 74 7.55 9.68 16.15
C SER A 74 7.00 10.52 17.28
N ASP A 75 6.87 9.90 18.45
CA ASP A 75 6.40 10.53 19.68
C ASP A 75 7.45 10.35 20.79
N LYS A 76 7.40 11.17 21.84
CA LYS A 76 8.25 11.01 23.03
C LYS A 76 7.41 10.53 24.21
N ARG A 77 7.73 9.33 24.74
CA ARG A 77 7.06 8.73 25.90
C ARG A 77 8.11 8.35 26.94
N ASP A 78 7.92 8.82 28.16
CA ASP A 78 8.83 8.56 29.30
C ASP A 78 10.29 8.88 28.98
N GLY A 79 10.53 10.01 28.30
CA GLY A 79 11.87 10.44 27.90
C GLY A 79 12.50 9.65 26.74
N ARG A 80 11.79 8.69 26.15
CA ARG A 80 12.24 7.86 25.02
C ARG A 80 11.49 8.20 23.74
N VAL A 81 12.18 8.15 22.61
CA VAL A 81 11.57 8.31 21.28
C VAL A 81 10.90 6.99 20.89
N VAL A 82 9.60 7.03 20.65
CA VAL A 82 8.82 5.95 20.03
C VAL A 82 8.82 6.19 18.54
N ASN A 83 9.66 5.43 17.82
CA ASN A 83 9.81 5.56 16.38
C ASN A 83 8.52 5.16 15.67
N ARG A 84 7.97 6.07 14.87
CA ARG A 84 6.79 5.82 14.02
C ARG A 84 6.97 6.56 12.70
N ARG A 85 6.45 5.96 11.63
CA ARG A 85 6.50 6.52 10.28
C ARG A 85 5.09 6.82 9.80
N ARG A 86 4.91 7.95 9.13
CA ARG A 86 3.71 8.29 8.36
C ARG A 86 4.02 8.13 6.88
N GLN A 87 3.31 7.25 6.21
CA GLN A 87 3.70 6.73 4.91
C GLN A 87 2.55 6.77 3.90
N PHE A 88 2.89 6.86 2.62
CA PHE A 88 1.94 6.80 1.50
C PHE A 88 2.60 6.07 0.32
N GLY A 89 1.88 5.14 -0.31
CA GLY A 89 2.43 4.36 -1.41
C GLY A 89 1.47 3.32 -1.98
N THR A 90 2.06 2.23 -2.46
CA THR A 90 1.36 1.12 -3.11
C THR A 90 1.53 -0.17 -2.33
N MET A 91 0.59 -1.10 -2.48
CA MET A 91 0.59 -2.41 -1.85
C MET A 91 0.25 -3.49 -2.88
N VAL A 92 1.00 -4.59 -2.89
CA VAL A 92 0.66 -5.79 -3.65
C VAL A 92 0.21 -6.87 -2.68
N LEU A 93 -0.92 -7.50 -2.99
CA LEU A 93 -1.41 -8.69 -2.30
C LEU A 93 -1.48 -9.85 -3.29
N SER A 94 -1.11 -11.06 -2.87
CA SER A 94 -1.22 -12.26 -3.72
C SER A 94 -1.63 -13.48 -2.91
N LYS A 95 -2.48 -14.34 -3.49
CA LYS A 95 -2.75 -15.68 -2.92
C LYS A 95 -1.55 -16.63 -2.99
N LEU A 96 -0.53 -16.25 -3.76
CA LEU A 96 0.69 -17.02 -3.97
C LEU A 96 1.89 -16.30 -3.33
N PRO A 97 2.95 -17.02 -2.93
CA PRO A 97 4.07 -16.40 -2.23
C PRO A 97 4.75 -15.29 -3.02
N ILE A 98 4.80 -14.09 -2.43
CA ILE A 98 5.67 -12.99 -2.85
C ILE A 98 7.07 -13.30 -2.31
N VAL A 99 7.98 -13.74 -3.19
CA VAL A 99 9.32 -14.22 -2.81
C VAL A 99 10.24 -13.07 -2.44
N TRP A 100 10.12 -11.97 -3.17
CA TRP A 100 10.82 -10.73 -2.88
C TRP A 100 10.05 -9.56 -3.47
N SER A 101 10.28 -8.38 -2.90
CA SER A 101 9.77 -7.11 -3.43
C SER A 101 10.89 -6.08 -3.53
N ARG A 102 10.75 -5.14 -4.46
CA ARG A 102 11.65 -4.00 -4.64
C ARG A 102 10.83 -2.76 -4.96
N LEU A 103 11.10 -1.67 -4.24
CA LEU A 103 10.49 -0.38 -4.51
C LEU A 103 11.37 0.44 -5.45
N HIS A 104 10.85 0.82 -6.60
CA HIS A 104 11.54 1.65 -7.58
C HIS A 104 11.04 3.08 -7.48
N ALA A 105 11.92 4.01 -7.08
CA ALA A 105 11.61 5.43 -7.17
C ALA A 105 11.41 5.84 -8.63
N LEU A 106 10.27 6.46 -8.95
CA LEU A 106 10.01 6.96 -10.28
C LEU A 106 10.57 8.38 -10.45
N PRO A 107 10.94 8.78 -11.69
CA PRO A 107 11.41 10.13 -11.95
C PRO A 107 10.39 11.18 -11.50
N MET A 108 10.88 12.24 -10.86
CA MET A 108 10.05 13.38 -10.49
C MET A 108 10.30 14.53 -11.45
N ARG A 109 9.24 15.18 -11.92
CA ARG A 109 9.38 16.48 -12.60
C ARG A 109 9.72 17.55 -11.56
N ARG A 110 10.57 18.50 -11.93
CA ARG A 110 10.83 19.68 -11.11
C ARG A 110 9.56 20.54 -11.09
N THR A 111 8.96 20.70 -9.92
CA THR A 111 7.76 21.52 -9.69
C THR A 111 8.03 22.49 -8.57
N LEU A 112 7.65 23.76 -8.74
CA LEU A 112 7.72 24.77 -7.68
C LEU A 112 6.46 24.76 -6.81
N ARG A 113 5.29 24.54 -7.43
CA ARG A 113 3.97 24.28 -6.81
C ARG A 113 3.10 23.50 -7.81
N PRO A 114 2.13 22.67 -7.38
CA PRO A 114 1.87 22.25 -6.00
C PRO A 114 2.93 21.25 -5.47
N LEU A 115 2.74 20.77 -4.23
CA LEU A 115 3.55 19.71 -3.62
C LEU A 115 3.63 18.50 -4.57
N ASN A 116 4.84 18.04 -4.85
CA ASN A 116 5.09 16.88 -5.70
C ASN A 116 5.72 15.78 -4.86
N THR A 117 4.89 14.84 -4.41
CA THR A 117 5.35 13.67 -3.68
C THR A 117 5.98 12.68 -4.66
N ARG A 118 7.05 12.01 -4.22
CA ARG A 118 7.70 10.99 -5.03
C ARG A 118 6.72 9.84 -5.26
N ASN A 119 6.55 9.46 -6.52
CA ASN A 119 5.88 8.22 -6.90
C ASN A 119 6.90 7.08 -6.95
N ALA A 120 6.41 5.85 -6.78
CA ALA A 120 7.22 4.65 -6.90
C ALA A 120 6.43 3.53 -7.58
N ALA A 121 7.15 2.58 -8.16
CA ALA A 121 6.60 1.31 -8.61
C ALA A 121 7.06 0.19 -7.66
N LEU A 122 6.13 -0.58 -7.11
CA LEU A 122 6.45 -1.74 -6.29
C LEU A 122 6.50 -2.99 -7.16
N GLU A 123 7.71 -3.50 -7.35
CA GLU A 123 7.97 -4.75 -8.04
C GLU A 123 7.88 -5.91 -7.05
N CYS A 124 7.13 -6.95 -7.40
CA CYS A 124 7.00 -8.20 -6.63
C CYS A 124 7.26 -9.41 -7.54
N MET A 125 8.10 -10.34 -7.08
CA MET A 125 8.27 -11.64 -7.72
C MET A 125 7.38 -12.67 -7.05
N ILE A 126 6.46 -13.24 -7.82
CA ILE A 126 5.45 -14.18 -7.32
C ILE A 126 5.67 -15.55 -7.97
N ARG A 127 5.75 -16.60 -7.16
CA ARG A 127 5.82 -17.98 -7.67
C ARG A 127 4.43 -18.45 -8.05
N THR A 128 4.25 -18.83 -9.32
CA THR A 128 2.98 -19.38 -9.81
C THR A 128 3.17 -20.78 -10.36
N PRO A 129 2.09 -21.59 -10.49
CA PRO A 129 2.18 -22.91 -11.12
C PRO A 129 2.67 -22.88 -12.58
N ALA A 130 2.49 -21.75 -13.27
CA ALA A 130 2.97 -21.55 -14.65
C ALA A 130 4.41 -21.00 -14.73
N GLY A 131 5.06 -20.80 -13.58
CA GLY A 131 6.38 -20.18 -13.47
C GLY A 131 6.37 -18.86 -12.69
N PRO A 132 7.56 -18.29 -12.40
CA PRO A 132 7.66 -17.01 -11.70
C PRO A 132 7.16 -15.85 -12.57
N VAL A 133 6.38 -14.95 -11.97
CA VAL A 133 5.91 -13.70 -12.60
C VAL A 133 6.39 -12.49 -11.81
N ARG A 134 6.73 -11.41 -12.53
CA ARG A 134 7.00 -10.09 -11.93
C ARG A 134 5.77 -9.21 -12.10
N VAL A 135 5.27 -8.69 -10.98
CA VAL A 135 4.16 -7.73 -10.95
C VAL A 135 4.69 -6.39 -10.50
N LEU A 136 4.34 -5.34 -11.24
CA LEU A 136 4.67 -3.96 -10.90
C LEU A 136 3.35 -3.22 -10.65
N SER A 137 3.19 -2.67 -9.45
CA SER A 137 2.13 -1.72 -9.13
C SER A 137 2.66 -0.31 -9.01
#